data_AF-A0A8T2SQE6-F1
#
_entry.id   AF-A0A8T2SQE6-F1
#
_cell.length_a   1.000
_cell.length_b   1.000
_cell.length_c   1.000
_cell.angle_alpha   90.00
_cell.angle_beta   90.00
_cell.angle_gamma   90.00
#
_symmetry.space_group_name_H-M   'P 1'
#
loop_
_entity.id
_entity.type
_entity.pdbx_description
1 polymer ?
#
loop_
_entity_poly.entity_id
_entity_poly.type
_entity_poly.pdbx_seq_one_letter_code
_entity_poly.pdbx_strand_id
1 'polypeptide(L)' 'MNFPLKLCEERDPKGLYKLAREGKIKGFTGIDDPYEPPIDCEVIMEPIEGKCPTPAEMATKMLFYLEQRGFLGPPRKN' A
#
# COMPACT_ATOMS: atom_id res chain seq x y z
N MET A 1 -3.15 -0.56 2.00
CA MET A 1 -2.70 -0.58 0.59
C MET A 1 -3.33 -1.79 -0.06
N ASN A 2 -4.22 -1.59 -1.03
CA ASN A 2 -4.94 -2.63 -1.76
C ASN A 2 -4.41 -2.67 -3.20
N PHE A 3 -3.30 -3.36 -3.41
CA PHE A 3 -2.67 -3.52 -4.73
C PHE A 3 -2.62 -5.01 -5.09
N PRO A 4 -2.92 -5.38 -6.35
CA PRO A 4 -2.78 -6.75 -6.81
C PRO A 4 -1.34 -7.24 -6.65
N LEU A 5 -1.17 -8.49 -6.19
CA LEU A 5 0.13 -9.14 -6.03
C LEU A 5 1.01 -9.00 -7.28
N LYS A 6 0.42 -9.17 -8.47
CA LYS A 6 1.13 -9.06 -9.75
C LYS A 6 1.84 -7.71 -9.92
N LEU A 7 1.21 -6.60 -9.50
CA LEU A 7 1.81 -5.27 -9.59
C LEU A 7 2.92 -5.10 -8.55
N CYS A 8 2.78 -5.70 -7.37
CA CYS A 8 3.84 -5.70 -6.36
C CYS A 8 5.07 -6.50 -6.82
N GLU A 9 4.85 -7.67 -7.42
CA GLU A 9 5.88 -8.54 -7.98
C GLU A 9 6.55 -7.94 -9.22
N GLU A 10 5.80 -7.22 -10.08
CA GLU A 10 6.39 -6.50 -11.22
C GLU A 10 7.34 -5.39 -10.75
N ARG A 11 6.99 -4.68 -9.66
CA ARG A 11 7.83 -3.59 -9.14
C ARG A 11 9.10 -4.10 -8.48
N ASP A 12 9.02 -5.25 -7.80
CA ASP A 12 10.05 -5.92 -6.98
C ASP A 12 11.35 -5.11 -6.74
N PRO A 13 11.29 -3.97 -6.03
CA PRO A 13 12.39 -3.00 -6.02
C PRO A 13 13.63 -3.52 -5.30
N LYS A 14 13.49 -4.63 -4.57
CA LYS A 14 14.54 -5.26 -3.77
C LYS A 14 14.87 -6.68 -4.26
N GLY A 15 14.22 -7.18 -5.31
CA GLY A 15 14.40 -8.55 -5.78
C GLY A 15 13.85 -9.62 -4.83
N LEU A 16 13.01 -9.27 -3.85
CA LEU A 16 12.53 -10.20 -2.83
C LEU A 16 11.52 -11.19 -3.39
N TYR A 17 10.61 -10.75 -4.26
CA TYR A 17 9.67 -11.65 -4.92
C TYR A 17 10.42 -12.65 -5.80
N LYS A 18 11.42 -12.19 -6.56
CA LYS A 18 12.29 -13.07 -7.35
C LYS A 18 12.96 -14.14 -6.47
N LEU A 19 13.58 -13.76 -5.36
CA LEU A 19 14.24 -14.70 -4.45
C LEU A 19 13.25 -15.69 -3.82
N ALA A 20 12.03 -15.25 -3.49
CA ALA A 20 10.96 -16.12 -2.99
C ALA A 20 10.50 -17.12 -4.06
N ARG A 21 10.30 -16.69 -5.32
CA ARG A 21 9.98 -17.58 -6.45
C ARG A 21 11.09 -18.60 -6.73
N GLU A 22 12.35 -18.23 -6.50
CA GLU A 22 13.51 -19.14 -6.57
C GLU A 22 13.62 -20.08 -5.36
N GLY A 23 12.73 -19.97 -4.35
CA GLY A 23 12.73 -20.80 -3.15
C GLY A 23 13.83 -20.46 -2.13
N LYS A 24 14.52 -19.34 -2.31
CA LYS A 24 15.59 -18.88 -1.40
C LYS A 24 15.05 -18.22 -0.14
N ILE A 25 13.82 -17.71 -0.20
CA ILE A 25 13.07 -17.17 0.93
C ILE A 25 11.80 -18.02 1.08
N LYS A 26 11.59 -18.59 2.28
CA LYS A 26 10.40 -19.34 2.65
C LYS A 26 9.50 -18.48 3.53
N GLY A 27 8.19 -18.76 3.51
CA GLY A 27 7.21 -18.00 4.29
C GLY A 27 7.09 -16.55 3.83
N PHE A 28 7.23 -16.31 2.52
CA PHE A 28 7.12 -14.99 1.92
C PHE A 28 5.64 -14.68 1.63
N THR A 29 5.17 -13.60 2.26
CA THR A 29 3.78 -13.15 2.17
C THR A 29 3.35 -12.89 0.73
N GLY A 30 2.22 -13.48 0.32
CA GLY A 30 1.68 -13.43 -1.03
C GLY A 30 2.25 -14.50 -1.99
N ILE A 31 3.23 -15.30 -1.56
CA ILE A 31 3.81 -16.39 -2.36
C ILE A 31 3.49 -17.74 -1.73
N ASP A 32 4.09 -18.04 -0.57
CA ASP A 32 3.92 -19.29 0.17
C ASP A 32 3.41 -19.06 1.60
N ASP A 33 3.16 -17.81 1.98
CA ASP A 33 2.45 -17.41 3.20
C ASP A 33 1.30 -16.45 2.84
N PRO A 34 0.08 -16.58 3.41
CA PRO A 34 -1.05 -15.76 3.02
C PRO A 34 -0.94 -14.31 3.54
N TYR A 35 -1.55 -13.38 2.83
CA TYR A 35 -1.84 -12.03 3.34
C TYR A 35 -3.33 -11.96 3.68
N GLU A 36 -3.64 -11.58 4.92
CA GLU A 36 -5.02 -11.34 5.36
C GLU A 36 -5.35 -9.85 5.24
N PRO A 37 -6.15 -9.42 4.24
CA PRO A 37 -6.53 -8.02 4.12
C PRO A 37 -7.41 -7.60 5.30
N PRO A 38 -7.34 -6.31 5.74
CA PRO A 38 -8.18 -5.87 6.85
C PRO A 38 -9.66 -5.88 6.46
N ILE A 39 -10.50 -6.30 7.40
CA ILE A 39 -11.94 -6.48 7.19
C ILE A 39 -12.68 -5.14 7.11
N ASP A 40 -12.26 -4.18 7.94
CA ASP A 40 -12.84 -2.83 8.01
C ASP A 40 -11.71 -1.79 8.01
N CYS A 41 -11.46 -1.18 6.85
CA CYS A 41 -10.40 -0.19 6.67
C CYS A 41 -10.98 1.22 6.65
N GLU A 42 -10.38 2.16 7.36
CA GLU A 42 -10.77 3.58 7.29
C GLU A 42 -10.44 4.23 5.95
N VAL A 43 -9.29 3.87 5.35
CA VAL A 43 -8.82 4.40 4.07
C VAL A 43 -8.17 3.30 3.24
N ILE A 44 -8.67 3.13 2.02
CA ILE A 44 -8.12 2.18 1.04
C ILE A 44 -7.33 2.95 -0.01
N MET A 45 -6.05 2.59 -0.20
CA MET A 45 -5.22 3.08 -1.30
C MET A 45 -5.15 1.99 -2.36
N GLU A 46 -5.55 2.27 -3.59
CA GLU A 46 -5.71 1.25 -4.65
C GLU A 46 -5.28 1.80 -6.01
N PRO A 47 -5.05 0.94 -7.02
CA PRO A 47 -4.78 1.37 -8.38
C PRO A 47 -5.88 2.28 -8.94
N ILE A 48 -5.49 3.33 -9.65
CA ILE A 48 -6.40 4.16 -10.43
C ILE A 48 -6.18 3.79 -11.90
N GLU A 49 -7.22 3.31 -12.58
CA GLU A 49 -7.14 2.82 -13.97
C GLU A 49 -6.04 1.76 -14.17
N GLY A 50 -5.87 0.88 -13.17
CA GLY A 50 -4.86 -0.19 -13.20
C GLY A 50 -3.42 0.27 -12.97
N LYS A 51 -3.19 1.56 -12.69
CA LYS A 51 -1.87 2.12 -12.41
C LYS A 51 -1.70 2.44 -10.92
N CYS A 52 -0.49 2.25 -10.42
CA CYS A 52 -0.16 2.68 -9.06
C CYS A 52 -0.17 4.21 -8.98
N PRO A 53 -0.98 4.83 -8.10
CA PRO A 53 -0.89 6.25 -7.85
C PRO A 53 0.49 6.62 -7.28
N THR A 54 0.87 7.87 -7.46
CA THR A 54 2.09 8.40 -6.86
C THR A 54 1.95 8.45 -5.34
N PRO A 55 3.08 8.41 -4.59
CA PRO A 55 3.05 8.63 -3.15
C PRO A 55 2.38 9.94 -2.74
N ALA A 56 2.57 11.01 -3.54
CA ALA A 56 1.96 12.31 -3.27
C ALA A 56 0.43 12.28 -3.38
N GLU A 57 -0.13 11.64 -4.41
CA GLU A 57 -1.59 11.50 -4.56
C GLU A 57 -2.21 10.69 -3.42
N MET A 58 -1.58 9.59 -3.01
CA MET A 58 -2.04 8.79 -1.86
C MET A 58 -1.94 9.58 -0.55
N ALA A 59 -0.86 10.36 -0.37
CA ALA A 59 -0.72 11.24 0.80
C ALA A 59 -1.83 12.30 0.83
N THR A 60 -2.17 12.91 -0.30
CA THR A 60 -3.29 13.86 -0.42
C THR A 60 -4.61 13.20 -0.02
N LYS A 61 -4.90 11.98 -0.47
CA LYS A 61 -6.09 11.22 -0.05
C LYS A 61 -6.13 11.01 1.47
N MET A 62 -4.98 10.71 2.08
CA MET A 62 -4.88 10.55 3.53
C MET A 62 -5.09 11.86 4.28
N LEU A 63 -4.51 12.97 3.80
CA LEU A 63 -4.68 14.29 4.39
C LEU A 63 -6.15 14.72 4.38
N PHE A 64 -6.85 14.50 3.26
CA PHE A 64 -8.28 14.78 3.15
C PHE A 64 -9.09 13.98 4.18
N TYR A 65 -8.80 12.68 4.34
CA TYR A 65 -9.45 11.86 5.37
C TYR A 65 -9.22 12.41 6.78
N LEU A 66 -7.97 12.78 7.12
CA LEU A 66 -7.64 13.31 8.43
C LEU A 66 -8.33 14.65 8.70
N GLU A 67 -8.41 15.53 7.70
CA GLU A 67 -9.11 16.81 7.79
C GLU A 67 -10.62 16.62 8.04
N GLN A 68 -11.27 15.76 7.26
CA GLN A 68 -12.71 15.46 7.42
C GLN A 68 -13.05 14.89 8.78
N ARG A 69 -12.13 14.14 9.39
CA ARG A 69 -12.28 13.57 10.74
C ARG A 69 -11.92 14.55 11.85
N GLY A 70 -11.46 15.76 11.51
CA GLY A 70 -11.07 16.79 12.47
C GLY A 70 -9.73 16.52 13.15
N PHE A 71 -8.90 15.62 12.62
CA PHE A 71 -7.58 15.32 13.17
C PHE A 71 -6.53 16.37 12.80
N LEU A 72 -6.78 17.15 11.74
CA LEU A 72 -5.94 18.27 11.37
C LEU A 72 -6.51 19.54 12.01
N GLY A 73 -5.88 19.97 13.11
CA GLY A 73 -6.18 21.26 13.74
C GLY A 73 -5.77 22.44 12.84
N PRO A 74 -6.08 23.69 13.25
CA PRO A 74 -5.61 24.86 12.52
C PRO A 74 -4.09 24.84 12.42
N PRO A 75 -3.49 25.35 11.33
CA PRO A 75 -2.05 25.39 11.18
C PRO A 75 -1.42 26.04 12.41
N ARG A 76 -0.37 25.41 12.96
CA ARG A 76 0.40 26.00 14.06
C ARG A 76 0.92 27.35 13.57
N LYS A 77 0.51 28.44 14.22
CA LYS A 77 1.11 29.75 14.01
C LYS A 77 2.56 29.65 14.48
N ASN A 78 3.49 29.71 13.53
CA ASN A 78 4.91 29.93 13.81
C ASN A 78 5.11 31.34 14.37
#